data_AF-A0A968XNN0-F1
#
_entry.id   AF-A0A968XNN0-F1
#
_cell.length_a   1.000
_cell.length_b   1.000
_cell.length_c   1.000
_cell.angle_alpha   90.00
_cell.angle_beta   90.00
_cell.angle_gamma   90.00
#
_symmetry.space_group_name_H-M   'P 1'
#
loop_
_entity.id
_entity.type
_entity.pdbx_description
1 polymer ?
#
loop_
_entity_poly.entity_id
_entity_poly.type
_entity_poly.pdbx_seq_one_letter_code
_entity_poly.pdbx_strand_id
1 'polypeptide(L)'
;MSKILILSQILLFLTFVSSVQIFAQTKSTSDLNKEIKDFFAKEVAVHFGEIKSLNPPPNRINGSITTGEYTWGSFMRVVAAQSEVSGSSVIAGRDTARLIAEMGLYESRQGGKAFSQLYAAQALRHFGTDLSKNAVWQSMNDAERKEWGKLLDATRIYDPKTKQVINLPENYLGVAARIAAYAYEFGIMKDKAFLDSLIERAAEQFVEGAIYAD
;
A
#
# COMPACT_ATOMS: atom_id res chain seq x y z
N MET A 1 23.60 -48.01 62.65
CA MET A 1 24.37 -46.89 62.03
C MET A 1 24.11 -46.85 60.53
N SER A 2 22.92 -46.43 60.09
CA SER A 2 22.54 -46.50 58.67
C SER A 2 21.42 -45.52 58.29
N LYS A 3 21.58 -44.23 58.63
CA LYS A 3 20.64 -43.16 58.23
C LYS A 3 21.27 -41.78 57.99
N ILE A 4 22.59 -41.69 57.75
CA ILE A 4 23.29 -40.40 57.56
C ILE A 4 23.86 -40.22 56.14
N LEU A 5 23.85 -41.24 55.27
CA LEU A 5 24.46 -41.15 53.93
C LEU A 5 23.50 -40.90 52.76
N ILE A 6 22.20 -40.67 52.99
CA ILE A 6 21.21 -40.41 51.91
C ILE A 6 20.56 -39.02 52.02
N LEU A 7 21.18 -38.08 52.74
CA LEU A 7 20.79 -36.66 52.67
C LEU A 7 21.82 -35.76 51.97
N SER A 8 22.99 -36.29 51.61
CA SER A 8 24.03 -35.51 50.92
C SER A 8 23.87 -35.47 49.39
N GLN A 9 22.96 -36.24 48.78
CA GLN A 9 22.76 -36.24 47.33
C GLN A 9 21.47 -35.58 46.84
N ILE A 10 20.59 -35.15 47.75
CA ILE A 10 19.34 -34.43 47.38
C ILE A 10 19.49 -32.91 47.57
N LEU A 11 20.58 -32.44 48.18
CA LEU A 11 20.88 -31.01 48.34
C LEU A 11 21.83 -30.45 47.25
N LEU A 12 21.77 -31.03 46.05
CA LEU A 12 22.52 -30.56 44.87
C LEU A 12 21.63 -30.45 43.63
N PHE A 13 20.32 -30.29 43.85
CA PHE A 13 19.30 -30.05 42.82
C PHE A 13 18.43 -28.82 43.14
N LEU A 14 18.98 -27.86 43.87
CA LEU A 14 18.38 -26.55 44.04
C LEU A 14 19.30 -25.49 43.45
N THR A 15 18.70 -24.71 42.55
CA THR A 15 19.16 -23.43 42.00
C THR A 15 20.30 -23.47 40.97
N PHE A 16 20.02 -24.05 39.80
CA PHE A 16 20.38 -23.38 38.54
C PHE A 16 19.10 -23.08 37.76
N VAL A 17 18.23 -22.26 38.36
CA VAL A 17 17.40 -21.39 37.51
C VAL A 17 18.38 -20.35 37.02
N SER A 18 19.02 -20.65 35.88
CA SER A 18 19.69 -19.60 35.12
C SER A 18 18.62 -18.55 34.87
N SER A 19 18.69 -17.46 35.61
CA SER A 19 17.97 -16.25 35.29
C SER A 19 18.39 -15.90 33.87
N VAL A 20 17.57 -16.28 32.89
CA VAL A 20 17.64 -15.70 31.56
C VAL A 20 17.31 -14.25 31.81
N GLN A 21 18.34 -13.45 32.03
CA GLN A 21 18.22 -12.01 31.90
C GLN A 21 17.87 -11.80 30.43
N ILE A 22 16.58 -11.68 30.16
CA ILE A 22 16.09 -11.09 28.93
C ILE A 22 16.51 -9.62 29.04
N PHE A 23 17.78 -9.36 28.75
CA PHE A 23 18.21 -8.03 28.42
C PHE A 23 17.46 -7.71 27.14
N ALA A 24 16.50 -6.79 27.22
CA ALA A 24 16.02 -6.12 26.03
C ALA A 24 17.28 -5.58 25.33
N GLN A 25 17.68 -6.20 24.22
CA GLN A 25 18.77 -5.67 23.42
C GLN A 25 18.31 -4.30 22.96
N THR A 26 18.88 -3.25 23.55
CA THR A 26 18.70 -1.90 23.04
C THR A 26 19.35 -1.86 21.67
N LYS A 27 18.52 -1.98 20.64
CA LYS A 27 18.95 -1.91 19.25
C LYS A 27 19.01 -0.47 18.82
N SER A 28 20.03 -0.08 18.07
CA SER A 28 20.06 1.25 17.49
C SER A 28 18.89 1.40 16.51
N THR A 29 18.28 2.59 16.47
CA THR A 29 17.23 2.89 15.49
C THR A 29 17.71 2.68 14.06
N SER A 30 19.00 2.92 13.78
CA SER A 30 19.61 2.65 12.47
C SER A 30 19.63 1.16 12.11
N ASP A 31 19.95 0.29 13.05
CA ASP A 31 19.98 -1.16 12.79
C ASP A 31 18.57 -1.71 12.59
N LEU A 32 17.60 -1.25 13.40
CA LEU A 32 16.20 -1.60 13.22
C LEU A 32 15.68 -1.14 11.84
N ASN A 33 15.97 0.11 11.46
CA ASN A 33 15.58 0.64 10.15
C ASN A 33 16.18 -0.16 9.00
N LYS A 34 17.44 -0.60 9.13
CA LYS A 34 18.08 -1.43 8.12
C LYS A 34 17.39 -2.79 8.01
N GLU A 35 17.12 -3.46 9.13
CA GLU A 35 16.44 -4.76 9.13
C GLU A 35 15.03 -4.70 8.57
N ILE A 36 14.28 -3.65 8.90
CA ILE A 36 12.94 -3.42 8.34
C ILE A 36 13.04 -3.26 6.82
N LYS A 37 13.98 -2.45 6.31
CA LYS A 37 14.17 -2.26 4.86
C LYS A 37 14.58 -3.55 4.17
N ASP A 38 15.51 -4.31 4.76
CA ASP A 38 16.00 -5.58 4.21
C ASP A 38 14.89 -6.63 4.19
N PHE A 39 14.05 -6.68 5.23
CA PHE A 39 12.87 -7.53 5.29
C PHE A 39 11.88 -7.18 4.18
N PHE A 40 11.46 -5.91 4.07
CA PHE A 40 10.52 -5.48 3.05
C PHE A 40 11.07 -5.67 1.62
N ALA A 41 12.36 -5.41 1.39
CA ALA A 41 12.97 -5.65 0.09
C ALA A 41 12.87 -7.13 -0.34
N LYS A 42 13.10 -8.07 0.60
CA LYS A 42 12.97 -9.51 0.34
C LYS A 42 11.52 -9.92 0.14
N GLU A 43 10.62 -9.55 1.05
CA GLU A 43 9.21 -9.91 0.97
C GLU A 43 8.56 -9.38 -0.31
N VAL A 44 8.74 -8.10 -0.61
CA VAL A 44 8.20 -7.51 -1.84
C VAL A 44 8.77 -8.20 -3.07
N ALA A 45 10.07 -8.47 -3.13
CA ALA A 45 10.67 -9.18 -4.26
C ALA A 45 10.10 -10.60 -4.43
N VAL A 46 9.88 -11.34 -3.34
CA VAL A 46 9.31 -12.70 -3.36
C VAL A 46 7.87 -12.68 -3.87
N HIS A 47 7.03 -11.77 -3.37
CA HIS A 47 5.65 -11.63 -3.85
C HIS A 47 5.58 -11.12 -5.30
N PHE A 48 6.43 -10.18 -5.67
CA PHE A 48 6.45 -9.58 -6.99
C PHE A 48 7.00 -10.50 -8.08
N GLY A 49 7.98 -11.33 -7.73
CA GLY A 49 8.56 -12.33 -8.63
C GLY A 49 7.56 -13.40 -9.07
N GLU A 50 6.54 -13.68 -8.28
CA GLU A 50 5.48 -14.64 -8.62
C GLU A 50 4.43 -14.10 -9.62
N ILE A 51 4.43 -12.80 -9.91
CA ILE A 51 3.49 -12.19 -10.88
C ILE A 51 3.94 -12.50 -12.31
N LYS A 52 3.72 -13.72 -12.79
CA LYS A 52 4.22 -14.17 -14.12
C LYS A 52 3.50 -13.51 -15.30
N SER A 53 2.22 -13.19 -15.14
CA SER A 53 1.38 -12.51 -16.13
C SER A 53 0.29 -11.70 -15.43
N LEU A 54 -0.17 -10.64 -16.08
CA LEU A 54 -1.40 -9.91 -15.72
C LEU A 54 -2.53 -10.15 -16.75
N ASN A 55 -2.30 -11.08 -17.67
CA ASN A 55 -3.26 -11.49 -18.69
C ASN A 55 -3.21 -13.02 -18.91
N PRO A 56 -4.02 -13.81 -18.19
CA PRO A 56 -4.75 -13.42 -16.98
C PRO A 56 -3.79 -13.24 -15.79
N PRO A 57 -4.16 -12.43 -14.78
CA PRO A 57 -3.42 -12.39 -13.52
C PRO A 57 -3.49 -13.73 -12.77
N PRO A 58 -2.46 -14.09 -11.97
CA PRO A 58 -2.58 -15.23 -11.08
C PRO A 58 -3.73 -14.99 -10.10
N ASN A 59 -4.42 -16.06 -9.71
CA ASN A 59 -5.48 -16.03 -8.69
C ASN A 59 -4.93 -16.10 -7.25
N ARG A 60 -3.63 -16.40 -7.11
CA ARG A 60 -2.89 -16.36 -5.85
C ARG A 60 -1.44 -15.91 -6.03
N ILE A 61 -0.91 -15.24 -5.03
CA ILE A 61 0.53 -14.94 -4.89
C ILE A 61 0.97 -15.40 -3.51
N ASN A 62 1.91 -16.34 -3.42
CA ASN A 62 2.38 -16.93 -2.16
C ASN A 62 1.24 -17.38 -1.22
N GLY A 63 0.21 -18.01 -1.79
CA GLY A 63 -0.96 -18.49 -1.04
C GLY A 63 -2.04 -17.44 -0.79
N SER A 64 -1.74 -16.15 -0.88
CA SER A 64 -2.72 -15.06 -0.74
C SER A 64 -3.62 -14.94 -1.98
N ILE A 65 -4.93 -14.76 -1.78
CA ILE A 65 -5.91 -14.61 -2.87
C ILE A 65 -5.73 -13.24 -3.54
N THR A 66 -5.79 -13.21 -4.87
CA THR A 66 -5.63 -11.99 -5.69
C THR A 66 -6.84 -11.63 -6.55
N THR A 67 -7.99 -12.18 -6.22
CA THR A 67 -9.26 -12.00 -6.95
C THR A 67 -10.24 -11.05 -6.27
N GLY A 68 -9.88 -10.46 -5.12
CA GLY A 68 -10.72 -9.48 -4.43
C GLY A 68 -10.59 -8.09 -5.04
N GLU A 69 -11.56 -7.22 -4.76
CA GLU A 69 -11.46 -5.79 -5.06
C GLU A 69 -10.14 -5.22 -4.51
N TYR A 70 -9.58 -4.19 -5.17
CA TYR A 70 -8.35 -3.47 -4.77
C TYR A 70 -7.09 -4.31 -4.53
N THR A 71 -7.10 -5.61 -4.85
CA THR A 71 -5.93 -6.47 -4.60
C THR A 71 -4.74 -5.99 -5.44
N TRP A 72 -4.93 -5.80 -6.75
CA TRP A 72 -3.87 -5.33 -7.63
C TRP A 72 -3.52 -3.87 -7.35
N GLY A 73 -4.50 -3.06 -6.92
CA GLY A 73 -4.29 -1.76 -6.29
C GLY A 73 -3.27 -1.80 -5.16
N SER A 74 -3.45 -2.74 -4.23
CA SER A 74 -2.57 -2.88 -3.05
C SER A 74 -1.16 -3.31 -3.45
N PHE A 75 -1.04 -4.29 -4.35
CA PHE A 75 0.26 -4.71 -4.91
C PHE A 75 0.98 -3.55 -5.58
N MET A 76 0.29 -2.84 -6.46
CA MET A 76 0.80 -1.68 -7.17
C MET A 76 1.33 -0.61 -6.20
N ARG A 77 0.57 -0.26 -5.15
CA ARG A 77 1.02 0.71 -4.14
C ARG A 77 2.25 0.25 -3.38
N VAL A 78 2.28 -1.00 -2.93
CA VAL A 78 3.42 -1.56 -2.18
C VAL A 78 4.69 -1.58 -3.02
N VAL A 79 4.56 -1.98 -4.29
CA VAL A 79 5.69 -2.02 -5.24
C VAL A 79 6.20 -0.61 -5.53
N ALA A 80 5.31 0.36 -5.70
CA ALA A 80 5.68 1.76 -5.89
C ALA A 80 6.43 2.32 -4.67
N ALA A 81 5.92 2.08 -3.46
CA ALA A 81 6.58 2.48 -2.23
C ALA A 81 7.95 1.81 -2.05
N GLN A 82 8.08 0.52 -2.38
CA GLN A 82 9.36 -0.19 -2.31
C GLN A 82 10.36 0.36 -3.34
N SER A 83 9.92 0.74 -4.53
CA SER A 83 10.76 1.39 -5.54
C SER A 83 11.32 2.72 -5.03
N GLU A 84 10.47 3.55 -4.42
CA GLU A 84 10.90 4.81 -3.80
C GLU A 84 11.89 4.58 -2.65
N VAL A 85 11.57 3.67 -1.72
CA VAL A 85 12.40 3.40 -0.52
C VAL A 85 13.77 2.83 -0.90
N SER A 86 13.83 1.96 -1.91
CA SER A 86 15.07 1.33 -2.38
C SER A 86 15.83 2.16 -3.39
N GLY A 87 15.18 3.14 -4.03
CA GLY A 87 15.71 3.85 -5.19
C GLY A 87 15.86 2.97 -6.44
N SER A 88 15.30 1.76 -6.44
CA SER A 88 15.45 0.80 -7.54
C SER A 88 14.31 0.90 -8.54
N SER A 89 14.64 1.01 -9.83
CA SER A 89 13.70 0.82 -10.93
C SER A 89 13.42 -0.65 -11.23
N VAL A 90 14.18 -1.58 -10.61
CA VAL A 90 14.08 -3.02 -10.85
C VAL A 90 13.83 -3.76 -9.54
N ILE A 91 12.76 -4.55 -9.49
CA ILE A 91 12.43 -5.43 -8.37
C ILE A 91 12.23 -6.84 -8.92
N ALA A 92 12.83 -7.85 -8.29
CA ALA A 92 12.80 -9.25 -8.75
C ALA A 92 13.20 -9.43 -10.24
N GLY A 93 14.14 -8.61 -10.73
CA GLY A 93 14.62 -8.66 -12.11
C GLY A 93 13.67 -8.05 -13.16
N ARG A 94 12.65 -7.30 -12.73
CA ARG A 94 11.63 -6.73 -13.63
C ARG A 94 11.57 -5.21 -13.54
N ASP A 95 11.26 -4.57 -14.66
CA ASP A 95 10.99 -3.13 -14.70
C ASP A 95 9.74 -2.81 -13.85
N THR A 96 9.96 -1.99 -12.82
CA THR A 96 8.96 -1.72 -11.81
C THR A 96 7.87 -0.78 -12.35
N ALA A 97 8.27 0.23 -13.11
CA ALA A 97 7.36 1.24 -13.62
C ALA A 97 6.35 0.66 -14.61
N ARG A 98 6.82 -0.17 -15.56
CA ARG A 98 5.96 -0.84 -16.54
C ARG A 98 5.00 -1.81 -15.87
N LEU A 99 5.44 -2.58 -14.88
CA LEU A 99 4.52 -3.51 -14.22
C LEU A 99 3.45 -2.79 -13.39
N ILE A 100 3.80 -1.69 -12.72
CA ILE A 100 2.84 -0.82 -12.04
C ILE A 100 1.78 -0.32 -13.04
N ALA A 101 2.21 0.14 -14.22
CA ALA A 101 1.28 0.56 -15.27
C ALA A 101 0.34 -0.58 -15.68
N GLU A 102 0.85 -1.80 -15.87
CA GLU A 102 0.05 -2.97 -16.26
C GLU A 102 -0.96 -3.39 -15.17
N MET A 103 -0.55 -3.40 -13.90
CA MET A 103 -1.46 -3.66 -12.77
C MET A 103 -2.58 -2.62 -12.75
N GLY A 104 -2.22 -1.38 -13.03
CA GLY A 104 -3.17 -0.31 -13.14
C GLY A 104 -4.17 -0.46 -14.28
N LEU A 105 -3.69 -0.74 -15.49
CA LEU A 105 -4.55 -1.00 -16.65
C LEU A 105 -5.50 -2.17 -16.37
N TYR A 106 -5.03 -3.22 -15.71
CA TYR A 106 -5.88 -4.33 -15.28
C TYR A 106 -7.00 -3.86 -14.32
N GLU A 107 -6.67 -3.14 -13.25
CA GLU A 107 -7.66 -2.56 -12.32
C GLU A 107 -8.69 -1.68 -13.05
N SER A 108 -8.24 -0.88 -14.03
CA SER A 108 -9.13 -0.01 -14.80
C SER A 108 -10.14 -0.83 -15.61
N ARG A 109 -9.67 -1.92 -16.24
CA ARG A 109 -10.50 -2.84 -17.05
C ARG A 109 -11.51 -3.60 -16.22
N GLN A 110 -11.17 -3.94 -14.98
CA GLN A 110 -12.11 -4.56 -14.04
C GLN A 110 -13.10 -3.55 -13.44
N GLY A 111 -12.99 -2.27 -13.79
CA GLY A 111 -13.86 -1.23 -13.26
C GLY A 111 -13.54 -0.84 -11.84
N GLY A 112 -12.30 -1.05 -11.36
CA GLY A 112 -11.85 -0.71 -10.01
C GLY A 112 -12.24 0.71 -9.59
N LYS A 113 -12.66 0.85 -8.33
CA LYS A 113 -13.18 2.08 -7.71
C LYS A 113 -12.60 2.25 -6.30
N ALA A 114 -12.81 3.43 -5.71
CA ALA A 114 -12.49 3.72 -4.31
C ALA A 114 -11.02 3.41 -3.98
N PHE A 115 -10.72 2.39 -3.17
CA PHE A 115 -9.34 2.07 -2.82
C PHE A 115 -8.48 1.69 -4.02
N SER A 116 -9.01 1.03 -5.06
CA SER A 116 -8.24 0.81 -6.31
C SER A 116 -7.80 2.13 -6.95
N GLN A 117 -8.69 3.13 -6.96
CA GLN A 117 -8.40 4.48 -7.48
C GLN A 117 -7.38 5.22 -6.61
N LEU A 118 -7.55 5.14 -5.29
CA LEU A 118 -6.62 5.77 -4.36
C LEU A 118 -5.22 5.17 -4.49
N TYR A 119 -5.13 3.85 -4.55
CA TYR A 119 -3.84 3.15 -4.66
C TYR A 119 -3.17 3.39 -6.00
N ALA A 120 -3.94 3.53 -7.09
CA ALA A 120 -3.46 4.01 -8.39
C ALA A 120 -2.81 5.39 -8.32
N ALA A 121 -3.52 6.34 -7.71
CA ALA A 121 -3.03 7.70 -7.57
C ALA A 121 -1.79 7.76 -6.66
N GLN A 122 -1.78 7.02 -5.56
CA GLN A 122 -0.60 6.91 -4.66
C GLN A 122 0.60 6.28 -5.39
N ALA A 123 0.38 5.22 -6.17
CA ALA A 123 1.44 4.57 -6.94
C ALA A 123 2.09 5.53 -7.93
N LEU A 124 1.32 6.38 -8.62
CA LEU A 124 1.88 7.44 -9.46
C LEU A 124 2.67 8.46 -8.63
N ARG A 125 2.14 8.90 -7.48
CA ARG A 125 2.80 9.92 -6.64
C ARG A 125 4.18 9.50 -6.17
N HIS A 126 4.42 8.22 -5.90
CA HIS A 126 5.76 7.70 -5.54
C HIS A 126 6.82 7.94 -6.64
N PHE A 127 6.41 8.18 -7.88
CA PHE A 127 7.30 8.50 -9.02
C PHE A 127 7.30 10.00 -9.37
N GLY A 128 6.77 10.85 -8.48
CA GLY A 128 6.68 12.29 -8.65
C GLY A 128 5.40 12.76 -9.33
N THR A 129 5.08 14.04 -9.15
CA THR A 129 3.84 14.66 -9.65
C THR A 129 3.95 15.18 -11.09
N ASP A 130 5.17 15.45 -11.57
CA ASP A 130 5.42 15.85 -12.96
C ASP A 130 5.28 14.63 -13.88
N LEU A 131 4.09 14.47 -14.48
CA LEU A 131 3.78 13.35 -15.37
C LEU A 131 4.70 13.27 -16.59
N SER A 132 5.38 14.36 -16.98
CA SER A 132 6.36 14.32 -18.08
C SER A 132 7.64 13.56 -17.72
N LYS A 133 7.92 13.40 -16.41
CA LYS A 133 9.09 12.68 -15.87
C LYS A 133 8.71 11.42 -15.08
N ASN A 134 7.43 11.25 -14.76
CA ASN A 134 6.93 10.11 -14.00
C ASN A 134 7.13 8.80 -14.79
N ALA A 135 8.02 7.93 -14.31
CA ALA A 135 8.41 6.72 -15.04
C ALA A 135 7.24 5.77 -15.34
N VAL A 136 6.28 5.63 -14.40
CA VAL A 136 5.07 4.83 -14.60
C VAL A 136 4.24 5.42 -15.73
N TRP A 137 3.98 6.74 -15.67
CA TRP A 137 3.20 7.44 -16.69
C TRP A 137 3.86 7.41 -18.08
N GLN A 138 5.18 7.57 -18.12
CA GLN A 138 5.97 7.55 -19.35
C GLN A 138 6.10 6.15 -19.95
N SER A 139 5.95 5.08 -19.16
CA SER A 139 5.97 3.69 -19.66
C SER A 139 4.71 3.29 -20.45
N MET A 140 3.68 4.13 -20.45
CA MET A 140 2.41 3.90 -21.14
C MET A 140 2.32 4.71 -22.43
N ASN A 141 1.61 4.17 -23.43
CA ASN A 141 1.17 4.93 -24.60
C ASN A 141 -0.08 5.79 -24.28
N ASP A 142 -0.53 6.61 -25.22
CA ASP A 142 -1.64 7.54 -24.99
C ASP A 142 -2.99 6.86 -24.73
N ALA A 143 -3.24 5.70 -25.36
CA ALA A 143 -4.45 4.93 -25.11
C ALA A 143 -4.44 4.34 -23.69
N GLU A 144 -3.30 3.78 -23.28
CA GLU A 144 -3.06 3.28 -21.92
C GLU A 144 -3.20 4.41 -20.89
N ARG A 145 -2.61 5.59 -21.12
CA ARG A 145 -2.74 6.75 -20.23
C ARG A 145 -4.18 7.22 -20.09
N LYS A 146 -4.96 7.23 -21.18
CA LYS A 146 -6.38 7.56 -21.14
C LYS A 146 -7.18 6.53 -20.34
N GLU A 147 -6.87 5.25 -20.51
CA GLU A 147 -7.48 4.18 -19.74
C GLU A 147 -7.12 4.27 -18.25
N TRP A 148 -5.85 4.55 -17.95
CA TRP A 148 -5.35 4.70 -16.60
C TRP A 148 -5.89 5.95 -15.89
N GLY A 149 -6.07 7.04 -16.64
CA GLY A 149 -6.67 8.28 -16.15
C GLY A 149 -8.08 8.09 -15.57
N LYS A 150 -8.83 7.05 -15.97
CA LYS A 150 -10.13 6.71 -15.36
C LYS A 150 -10.00 6.36 -13.88
N LEU A 151 -8.86 5.88 -13.43
CA LEU A 151 -8.63 5.60 -12.01
C LEU A 151 -8.25 6.84 -11.21
N LEU A 152 -7.96 7.96 -11.87
CA LEU A 152 -7.75 9.27 -11.26
C LEU A 152 -9.03 10.12 -11.21
N ASP A 153 -10.14 9.60 -11.74
CA ASP A 153 -11.42 10.31 -11.79
C ASP A 153 -12.27 10.05 -10.53
N ALA A 154 -12.24 11.00 -9.59
CA ALA A 154 -13.02 10.92 -8.36
C ALA A 154 -14.54 10.91 -8.61
N THR A 155 -15.03 11.39 -9.75
CA THR A 155 -16.47 11.42 -10.06
C THR A 155 -17.08 10.03 -10.26
N ARG A 156 -16.24 9.00 -10.40
CA ARG A 156 -16.67 7.60 -10.46
C ARG A 156 -17.20 7.05 -9.14
N ILE A 157 -16.88 7.72 -8.03
CA ILE A 157 -17.31 7.37 -6.67
C ILE A 157 -17.94 8.54 -5.91
N TYR A 158 -17.95 9.75 -6.46
CA TYR A 158 -18.53 10.94 -5.84
C TYR A 158 -19.36 11.72 -6.85
N ASP A 159 -20.58 12.08 -6.47
CA ASP A 159 -21.44 12.94 -7.27
C ASP A 159 -21.36 14.39 -6.76
N PRO A 160 -20.80 15.33 -7.55
CA PRO A 160 -20.69 16.73 -7.14
C PRO A 160 -22.03 17.46 -7.02
N LYS A 161 -23.12 16.93 -7.62
CA LYS A 161 -24.44 17.55 -7.53
C LYS A 161 -25.11 17.27 -6.20
N THR A 162 -25.07 16.02 -5.77
CA THR A 162 -25.65 15.57 -4.50
C THR A 162 -24.68 15.72 -3.33
N LYS A 163 -23.39 15.96 -3.60
CA LYS A 163 -22.30 16.01 -2.62
C LYS A 163 -22.19 14.72 -1.80
N GLN A 164 -22.45 13.59 -2.45
CA GLN A 164 -22.47 12.27 -1.84
C GLN A 164 -21.59 11.29 -2.62
N VAL A 165 -21.06 10.31 -1.90
CA VAL A 165 -20.42 9.16 -2.52
C VAL A 165 -21.46 8.23 -3.16
N ILE A 166 -21.11 7.62 -4.28
CA ILE A 166 -22.03 6.81 -5.09
C ILE A 166 -21.98 5.36 -4.61
N ASN A 167 -23.08 4.88 -4.02
CA ASN A 167 -23.22 3.50 -3.52
C ASN A 167 -22.12 3.07 -2.53
N LEU A 168 -21.59 4.03 -1.76
CA LEU A 168 -20.58 3.81 -0.74
C LEU A 168 -21.02 4.50 0.56
N PRO A 169 -20.54 4.07 1.73
CA PRO A 169 -20.77 4.81 2.96
C PRO A 169 -19.95 6.11 2.99
N GLU A 170 -20.44 7.13 3.70
CA GLU A 170 -19.88 8.48 3.62
C GLU A 170 -18.42 8.56 4.06
N ASN A 171 -17.91 7.63 4.88
CA ASN A 171 -16.50 7.58 5.26
C ASN A 171 -15.52 7.50 4.07
N TYR A 172 -16.01 7.19 2.87
CA TYR A 172 -15.26 7.24 1.61
C TYR A 172 -15.09 8.64 1.02
N LEU A 173 -15.64 9.69 1.63
CA LEU A 173 -15.42 11.07 1.19
C LEU A 173 -13.94 11.44 1.25
N GLY A 174 -13.21 11.00 2.28
CA GLY A 174 -11.76 11.21 2.37
C GLY A 174 -10.99 10.48 1.25
N VAL A 175 -11.39 9.26 0.91
CA VAL A 175 -10.87 8.53 -0.26
C VAL A 175 -11.09 9.31 -1.55
N ALA A 176 -12.32 9.79 -1.80
CA ALA A 176 -12.64 10.59 -2.98
C ALA A 176 -11.84 11.90 -3.03
N ALA A 177 -11.74 12.62 -1.90
CA ALA A 177 -10.98 13.86 -1.78
C ALA A 177 -9.50 13.65 -2.09
N ARG A 178 -8.89 12.56 -1.61
CA ARG A 178 -7.48 12.23 -1.88
C ARG A 178 -7.24 11.88 -3.34
N ILE A 179 -8.14 11.13 -3.98
CA ILE A 179 -8.06 10.85 -5.42
C ILE A 179 -8.10 12.17 -6.20
N ALA A 180 -9.05 13.05 -5.89
CA ALA A 180 -9.17 14.36 -6.52
C ALA A 180 -7.91 15.22 -6.30
N ALA A 181 -7.39 15.26 -5.07
CA ALA A 181 -6.17 16.02 -4.76
C ALA A 181 -4.98 15.54 -5.60
N TYR A 182 -4.73 14.23 -5.66
CA TYR A 182 -3.66 13.69 -6.50
C TYR A 182 -3.90 13.96 -8.00
N ALA A 183 -5.13 13.78 -8.50
CA ALA A 183 -5.45 14.06 -9.90
C ALA A 183 -5.23 15.53 -10.27
N TYR A 184 -5.47 16.45 -9.33
CA TYR A 184 -5.16 17.87 -9.48
C TYR A 184 -3.66 18.14 -9.46
N GLU A 185 -2.92 17.56 -8.50
CA GLU A 185 -1.45 17.67 -8.42
C GLU A 185 -0.76 17.18 -9.70
N PHE A 186 -1.30 16.14 -10.35
CA PHE A 186 -0.80 15.61 -11.62
C PHE A 186 -1.19 16.45 -12.85
N GLY A 187 -2.08 17.44 -12.68
CA GLY A 187 -2.60 18.25 -13.78
C GLY A 187 -3.62 17.53 -14.68
N ILE A 188 -4.12 16.36 -14.26
CA ILE A 188 -5.14 15.58 -14.99
C ILE A 188 -6.52 16.20 -14.78
N MET A 189 -6.87 16.51 -13.54
CA MET A 189 -8.07 17.28 -13.19
C MET A 189 -7.68 18.74 -12.94
N LYS A 190 -8.43 19.68 -13.52
CA LYS A 190 -8.08 21.12 -13.47
C LYS A 190 -9.11 21.96 -12.72
N ASP A 191 -10.21 21.36 -12.30
CA ASP A 191 -11.30 22.03 -11.63
C ASP A 191 -10.99 22.20 -10.14
N LYS A 192 -10.42 23.36 -9.79
CA LYS A 192 -10.13 23.70 -8.40
C LYS A 192 -11.39 23.81 -7.55
N ALA A 193 -12.51 24.30 -8.11
CA ALA A 193 -13.75 24.47 -7.36
C ALA A 193 -14.36 23.12 -6.98
N PHE A 194 -14.30 22.14 -7.89
CA PHE A 194 -14.64 20.74 -7.57
C PHE A 194 -13.77 20.19 -6.44
N LEU A 195 -12.45 20.38 -6.52
CA LEU A 195 -11.52 19.91 -5.49
C LEU A 195 -11.82 20.52 -4.12
N ASP A 196 -11.95 21.85 -4.06
CA ASP A 196 -12.21 22.58 -2.81
C ASP A 196 -13.54 22.11 -2.19
N SER A 197 -14.61 22.04 -2.99
CA SER A 197 -15.94 21.58 -2.55
C SER A 197 -15.93 20.15 -1.98
N LEU A 198 -15.18 19.24 -2.62
CA LEU A 198 -15.05 17.86 -2.15
C LEU A 198 -14.21 17.76 -0.87
N ILE A 199 -13.12 18.53 -0.74
CA ILE A 199 -12.30 18.56 0.48
C ILE A 199 -13.12 19.11 1.65
N GLU A 200 -13.85 20.21 1.44
CA GLU A 200 -14.73 20.80 2.45
C GLU A 200 -15.77 19.78 2.93
N ARG A 201 -16.44 19.10 1.98
CA ARG A 201 -17.42 18.07 2.29
C ARG A 201 -16.81 16.90 3.07
N ALA A 202 -15.61 16.45 2.70
CA ALA A 202 -14.92 15.38 3.42
C ALA A 202 -14.53 15.81 4.85
N ALA A 203 -14.16 17.09 5.03
CA ALA A 203 -13.75 17.62 6.33
C ALA A 203 -14.90 17.69 7.36
N GLU A 204 -16.15 17.87 6.91
CA GLU A 204 -17.34 17.91 7.79
C GLU A 204 -17.40 16.71 8.74
N GLN A 205 -16.99 15.52 8.28
CA GLN A 205 -16.98 14.30 9.10
C GLN A 205 -16.13 14.41 10.36
N PHE A 206 -14.99 15.12 10.28
CA PHE A 206 -14.11 15.30 11.41
C PHE A 206 -14.62 16.38 12.38
N VAL A 207 -15.35 17.36 11.86
CA VAL A 207 -15.94 18.45 12.66
C VAL A 207 -17.18 17.96 13.42
N GLU A 208 -17.94 17.04 12.84
CA GLU A 208 -19.16 16.47 13.43
C GLU A 208 -18.90 15.28 14.37
N GLY A 209 -17.62 14.93 14.60
CA GLY A 209 -17.23 13.87 15.53
C GLY A 209 -17.43 12.45 15.00
N ALA A 210 -17.47 12.27 13.66
CA ALA A 210 -17.45 10.93 13.08
C ALA A 210 -16.10 10.24 13.39
N ILE A 211 -16.17 9.04 13.94
CA ILE A 211 -14.99 8.28 14.42
C ILE A 211 -14.30 7.50 13.28
N TYR A 212 -14.96 7.36 12.12
CA TYR A 212 -14.50 6.52 11.02
C TYR A 212 -14.54 7.32 9.71
N ALA A 213 -13.43 7.99 9.38
CA ALA A 213 -13.21 8.61 8.07
C ALA A 213 -11.93 8.02 7.47
N ASP A 214 -11.99 7.56 6.21
CA ASP A 214 -10.90 6.87 5.49
C ASP A 214 -10.08 7.80 4.56
#